data_AF-A0A7Y8S3K0-F1
#
_entry.id   AF-A0A7Y8S3K0-F1
#
_cell.length_a   1.000
_cell.length_b   1.000
_cell.length_c   1.000
_cell.angle_alpha   90.00
_cell.angle_beta   90.00
_cell.angle_gamma   90.00
#
_symmetry.space_group_name_H-M   'P 1'
#
loop_
_entity.id
_entity.type
_entity.pdbx_description
1 polymer ?
#
loop_
_entity_poly.entity_id
_entity_poly.type
_entity_poly.pdbx_seq_one_letter_code
_entity_poly.pdbx_strand_id
1 'polypeptide(L)' 'MKNIAPLAFQIIGIIGFVLAFAQISIGWFIGFFCTGLYFIIKRDDEPKKFTLLVGILAFLYSFYCLFTQTNIF' A
#
# COMPACT_ATOMS: atom_id res chain seq x y z
N MET A 1 3.24 -20.66 12.05
CA MET A 1 2.44 -19.43 12.03
C MET A 1 2.96 -18.52 10.92
N LYS A 2 2.70 -18.83 9.65
CA LYS A 2 3.31 -18.07 8.53
C LYS A 2 2.20 -17.37 7.74
N ASN A 3 2.36 -16.06 7.54
CA ASN A 3 1.69 -15.21 6.54
C ASN A 3 0.38 -14.47 6.90
N ILE A 4 0.01 -14.30 8.18
CA ILE A 4 -1.17 -13.48 8.54
C ILE A 4 -0.96 -11.98 8.23
N ALA A 5 0.22 -11.45 8.53
CA ALA A 5 0.54 -10.04 8.32
C ALA A 5 0.44 -9.59 6.85
N PRO A 6 1.09 -10.24 5.86
CA PRO A 6 0.94 -9.85 4.46
C PRO A 6 -0.51 -9.98 3.98
N LEU A 7 -1.25 -11.02 4.42
CA LEU A 7 -2.66 -11.15 4.06
C LEU A 7 -3.51 -9.99 4.60
N ALA A 8 -3.28 -9.58 5.85
CA ALA A 8 -3.96 -8.43 6.45
C ALA A 8 -3.66 -7.13 5.69
N PHE A 9 -2.39 -6.88 5.35
CA PHE A 9 -2.02 -5.70 4.53
C PHE A 9 -2.66 -5.73 3.14
N GLN A 10 -2.78 -6.90 2.52
CA GLN A 10 -3.44 -7.02 1.22
C GLN A 10 -4.94 -6.68 1.31
N ILE A 11 -5.64 -7.21 2.31
CA ILE A 11 -7.08 -6.93 2.52
C ILE A 11 -7.30 -5.45 2.83
N ILE A 12 -6.51 -4.87 3.74
CA ILE A 12 -6.61 -3.45 4.10
C ILE A 12 -6.28 -2.56 2.89
N GLY A 13 -5.29 -2.94 2.07
CA GLY A 13 -4.97 -2.22 0.84
C GLY A 13 -6.14 -2.20 -0.16
N ILE A 14 -6.81 -3.34 -0.37
CA ILE A 14 -8.01 -3.43 -1.22
C ILE A 14 -9.11 -2.50 -0.68
N ILE A 15 -9.36 -2.53 0.63
CA ILE A 15 -10.35 -1.65 1.27
C ILE A 15 -9.95 -0.18 1.07
N GLY A 16 -8.68 0.16 1.23
CA GLY A 16 -8.16 1.51 0.98
C GLY A 16 -8.46 1.99 -0.44
N PHE A 17 -8.20 1.16 -1.46
CA PHE A 17 -8.53 1.51 -2.84
C PHE A 17 -10.04 1.65 -3.08
N VAL A 18 -10.87 0.80 -2.48
CA VAL A 18 -12.33 0.94 -2.57
C VAL A 18 -12.79 2.29 -1.99
N LEU A 19 -12.25 2.69 -0.84
CA LEU A 19 -12.52 4.01 -0.26
C LEU A 19 -12.03 5.14 -1.17
N ALA A 20 -10.89 4.96 -1.85
CA ALA A 20 -10.36 5.91 -2.81
C ALA A 20 -11.32 6.14 -4.00
N PHE A 21 -11.92 5.06 -4.52
CA PHE A 21 -12.95 5.14 -5.57
C PHE A 21 -14.26 5.79 -5.08
N ALA A 22 -14.58 5.65 -3.79
CA ALA A 22 -15.68 6.36 -3.16
C ALA A 22 -15.39 7.85 -2.87
N GLN A 23 -14.33 8.42 -3.47
CA GLN A 23 -13.87 9.80 -3.30
C GLN A 23 -13.46 10.18 -1.87
N ILE A 24 -13.19 9.20 -1.00
CA ILE A 24 -12.60 9.46 0.30
C ILE A 24 -11.11 9.66 0.08
N SER A 25 -10.64 10.91 0.23
CA SER A 25 -9.27 11.32 -0.07
C SER A 25 -8.24 10.34 0.52
N ILE A 26 -8.34 10.02 1.81
CA ILE A 26 -7.37 9.16 2.50
C ILE A 26 -7.31 7.70 1.99
N GLY A 27 -8.28 7.25 1.19
CA GLY A 27 -8.30 5.91 0.61
C GLY A 27 -7.09 5.63 -0.27
N TRP A 28 -6.63 6.61 -1.05
CA TRP A 28 -5.43 6.47 -1.89
C TRP A 28 -4.18 6.23 -1.05
N PHE A 29 -4.01 6.98 0.04
CA PHE A 29 -2.92 6.75 0.99
C PHE A 29 -2.97 5.33 1.56
N ILE A 30 -4.10 4.92 2.13
CA ILE A 30 -4.24 3.61 2.79
C ILE A 30 -3.99 2.47 1.78
N GLY A 31 -4.53 2.58 0.56
CA GLY A 31 -4.35 1.59 -0.49
C GLY A 31 -2.88 1.41 -0.86
N PHE A 32 -2.21 2.48 -1.28
CA PHE A 32 -0.80 2.41 -1.68
C PHE A 32 0.14 2.06 -0.53
N PHE A 33 -0.14 2.53 0.69
CA PHE A 33 0.67 2.24 1.87
C PHE A 33 0.64 0.75 2.21
N CYS A 34 -0.55 0.17 2.33
CA CYS A 34 -0.70 -1.24 2.68
C CYS A 34 -0.25 -2.18 1.55
N THR A 35 -0.47 -1.83 0.29
CA THR A 35 0.06 -2.58 -0.86
C THR A 35 1.59 -2.49 -0.95
N GLY A 36 2.18 -1.33 -0.67
CA GLY A 36 3.63 -1.18 -0.60
C GLY A 36 4.24 -2.07 0.50
N LEU A 37 3.66 -2.04 1.70
CA LEU A 37 4.08 -2.91 2.80
C LEU A 37 3.89 -4.40 2.50
N TYR A 38 2.81 -4.78 1.82
CA TYR A 38 2.61 -6.16 1.37
C TYR A 38 3.79 -6.65 0.53
N PHE A 39 4.20 -5.90 -0.49
CA PHE A 39 5.29 -6.29 -1.38
C PHE A 39 6.68 -6.23 -0.71
N ILE A 40 6.86 -5.39 0.30
CA ILE A 40 8.10 -5.32 1.09
C ILE A 40 8.20 -6.49 2.09
N ILE A 41 7.10 -6.83 2.76
CA ILE A 41 7.07 -7.82 3.84
C ILE A 41 6.92 -9.25 3.31
N LYS A 42 6.30 -9.41 2.14
CA LYS A 42 6.14 -10.72 1.50
C LYS A 42 7.52 -11.32 1.21
N ARG A 43 7.93 -12.25 2.06
CA ARG A 43 9.08 -13.11 1.83
C ARG A 43 8.66 -14.24 0.90
N ASP A 44 8.85 -14.01 -0.40
CA ASP A 44 8.96 -15.12 -1.34
C ASP A 44 10.37 -15.73 -1.18
N ASP A 45 10.50 -17.05 -1.39
CA ASP A 45 11.80 -17.77 -1.31
C ASP A 45 12.84 -17.19 -2.30
N GLU A 46 12.37 -16.50 -3.34
CA GLU A 46 13.18 -15.61 -4.17
C GLU A 46 12.53 -14.21 -4.23
N PRO A 47 13.01 -13.22 -3.46
CA PRO A 47 12.54 -11.85 -3.60
C PRO A 47 12.97 -11.31 -4.96
N LYS A 48 12.05 -11.27 -5.93
CA LYS A 48 12.25 -10.58 -7.20
C LYS A 48 12.51 -9.11 -6.86
N LYS A 49 13.74 -8.63 -7.06
CA LYS A 49 14.17 -7.23 -6.81
C LYS A 49 13.18 -6.20 -7.37
N PHE A 50 12.53 -6.54 -8.48
CA PHE A 50 11.46 -5.76 -9.09
C PHE A 50 10.25 -5.57 -8.16
N THR A 51 9.76 -6.63 -7.54
CA THR A 51 8.62 -6.59 -6.61
C THR A 51 8.93 -5.74 -5.38
N LEU A 52 10.15 -5.85 -4.85
CA LEU A 52 10.61 -5.01 -3.73
C LEU A 52 10.67 -3.53 -4.15
N LEU A 53 11.17 -3.24 -5.34
CA LEU A 53 11.24 -1.88 -5.88
C LEU A 53 9.84 -1.29 -6.10
N VAL A 54 8.90 -2.06 -6.65
CA VAL A 54 7.49 -1.65 -6.77
C VAL A 54 6.89 -1.39 -5.39
N GLY A 55 7.19 -2.23 -4.40
CA GLY A 55 6.73 -2.04 -3.02
C GLY A 55 7.24 -0.72 -2.40
N ILE A 56 8.52 -0.42 -2.58
CA ILE A 56 9.13 0.84 -2.10
C ILE A 56 8.52 2.05 -2.82
N LEU A 57 8.35 1.98 -4.15
CA LEU A 57 7.74 3.06 -4.92
C LEU A 57 6.28 3.30 -4.50
N ALA A 58 5.49 2.25 -4.33
CA ALA A 58 4.11 2.35 -3.85
C ALA A 58 4.05 2.94 -2.44
N PHE A 59 4.96 2.52 -1.55
CA PHE A 59 5.07 3.06 -0.21
C PHE A 59 5.38 4.56 -0.22
N LEU A 60 6.38 5.00 -0.98
CA LEU A 60 6.71 6.43 -1.11
C LEU A 60 5.57 7.23 -1.75
N TYR A 61 4.94 6.68 -2.79
CA TYR A 61 3.80 7.32 -3.45
C TYR A 61 2.61 7.50 -2.51
N SER A 62 2.41 6.58 -1.55
CA SER A 62 1.37 6.75 -0.54
C SER A 62 1.55 8.05 0.26
N PHE A 63 2.78 8.41 0.66
CA PHE A 63 3.05 9.66 1.37
C PHE A 63 2.81 10.87 0.47
N TYR A 64 3.15 10.78 -0.82
CA TYR A 64 2.80 11.83 -1.78
C TYR A 64 1.28 12.03 -1.85
N CYS A 65 0.48 10.95 -1.92
CA CYS A 65 -0.98 11.04 -1.83
C CYS A 65 -1.43 11.68 -0.53
N LEU A 66 -0.86 11.27 0.62
CA LEU A 66 -1.19 11.86 1.91
C LEU A 66 -0.95 13.37 1.94
N PHE A 67 0.26 13.81 1.56
CA PHE A 67 0.63 15.23 1.59
C PHE A 67 -0.15 16.08 0.59
N THR A 68 -0.39 15.57 -0.62
CA THR A 68 -1.18 16.30 -1.62
C THR A 68 -2.63 16.43 -1.17
N GLN A 69 -3.22 15.37 -0.61
CA GLN A 69 -4.61 15.38 -0.18
C GLN A 69 -4.83 16.19 1.11
N THR A 70 -3.85 16.24 2.01
CA THR A 70 -3.92 17.10 3.21
C THR A 70 -3.66 18.57 2.91
N ASN A 71 -2.92 18.91 1.84
CA ASN A 71 -2.66 20.31 1.44
C ASN A 71 -3.75 20.91 0.54
N ILE A 72 -4.74 20.12 0.10
CA ILE A 72 -5.87 20.59 -0.73
C ILE A 72 -7.10 20.95 0.15
N PHE A 73 -7.00 20.84 1.48
CA PHE A 73 -8.02 21.31 2.43
C PHE A 73 -7.58 22.54 3.20
#